data_AF-A0A920N9Q1-F1
#
_entry.id   AF-A0A920N9Q1-F1
#
_cell.length_a   1.000
_cell.length_b   1.000
_cell.length_c   1.000
_cell.angle_alpha   90.00
_cell.angle_beta   90.00
_cell.angle_gamma   90.00
#
_symmetry.space_group_name_H-M   'P 1'
#
loop_
_entity.id
_entity.type
_entity.pdbx_description
1 polymer ?
#
loop_
_entity_poly.entity_id
_entity_poly.type
_entity_poly.pdbx_seq_one_letter_code
_entity_poly.pdbx_strand_id
1 'polypeptide(L)'
;MSDFESQACVVVKHTNPCGISVNENQVQRIEMRFPGYRISIWGIVGFNRGVSTDTANAMKGVLFDIIIAPLFSKEALEVFTRRKRKRNFSSDPAKGPLNDVMFKTVSGGVLIQTLDRGSEDQSSWKVVSKRPPSDSEWEGWHSLGSA
;
A
#
# COMPACT_ATOMS: atom_id res chain seq x y z
N MET A 1 -3.90 -2.57 -1.85
CA MET A 1 -3.32 -1.28 -2.34
C MET A 1 -3.65 -1.02 -3.80
N SER A 2 -3.69 -2.08 -4.61
CA SER A 2 -4.20 -2.02 -5.98
C SER A 2 -5.70 -1.71 -6.05
N ASP A 3 -6.38 -1.89 -4.93
CA ASP A 3 -7.83 -1.70 -4.74
C ASP A 3 -8.21 -0.22 -4.59
N PHE A 4 -7.23 0.66 -4.31
CA PHE A 4 -7.44 2.11 -4.26
C PHE A 4 -7.25 2.75 -5.64
N GLU A 5 -8.23 3.55 -6.05
CA GLU A 5 -8.14 4.39 -7.26
C GLU A 5 -7.17 5.58 -7.09
N SER A 6 -7.13 6.15 -5.88
CA SER A 6 -6.20 7.23 -5.52
C SER A 6 -4.78 6.71 -5.27
N GLN A 7 -3.80 7.61 -5.14
CA GLN A 7 -2.43 7.17 -4.91
C GLN A 7 -2.32 6.54 -3.52
N ALA A 8 -1.85 5.30 -3.47
CA ALA A 8 -1.70 4.51 -2.28
C ALA A 8 -0.26 4.00 -2.13
N CYS A 9 0.21 4.02 -0.88
CA CYS A 9 1.48 3.47 -0.46
C CYS A 9 1.26 2.61 0.78
N VAL A 10 1.89 1.44 0.81
CA VAL A 10 1.83 0.51 1.94
C VAL A 10 3.24 0.09 2.35
N VAL A 11 3.46 0.02 3.66
CA VAL A 11 4.65 -0.59 4.26
C VAL A 11 4.25 -1.95 4.80
N VAL A 12 4.97 -2.98 4.40
CA VAL A 12 4.73 -4.38 4.77
C VAL A 12 5.94 -4.95 5.48
N LYS A 13 5.69 -5.67 6.57
CA LYS A 13 6.70 -6.41 7.33
C LYS A 13 6.12 -7.75 7.78
N HIS A 14 6.87 -8.84 7.63
CA HIS A 14 6.40 -10.19 7.96
C HIS A 14 5.00 -10.47 7.42
N THR A 15 4.80 -10.17 6.13
CA THR A 15 3.52 -10.30 5.41
C THR A 15 2.34 -9.48 5.95
N ASN A 16 2.56 -8.60 6.94
CA ASN A 16 1.53 -7.76 7.55
C ASN A 16 1.72 -6.28 7.15
N PRO A 17 0.64 -5.56 6.81
CA PRO A 17 0.73 -4.11 6.62
C PRO A 17 0.99 -3.44 7.98
N CYS A 18 2.06 -2.65 8.09
CA CYS A 18 2.38 -1.86 9.29
C CYS A 18 2.12 -0.36 9.10
N GLY A 19 1.85 0.07 7.88
CA GLY A 19 1.39 1.42 7.56
C GLY A 19 0.78 1.47 6.18
N ILE A 20 -0.35 2.18 6.05
CA ILE A 20 -0.99 2.47 4.78
C ILE A 20 -1.28 3.97 4.68
N SER A 21 -1.18 4.47 3.46
CA SER A 21 -1.35 5.86 3.11
C SER A 21 -2.12 5.94 1.80
N VAL A 22 -3.22 6.68 1.80
CA VAL A 22 -4.02 6.99 0.61
C VAL A 22 -4.13 8.51 0.53
N ASN A 23 -3.60 9.12 -0.54
CA ASN A 23 -3.58 10.57 -0.72
C ASN A 23 -3.31 10.92 -2.20
N GLU A 24 -3.73 12.11 -2.64
CA GLU A 24 -3.38 12.64 -3.98
C GLU A 24 -1.91 13.06 -4.07
N ASN A 25 -1.28 13.42 -2.95
CA ASN A 25 0.11 13.83 -2.85
C ASN A 25 0.92 12.83 -2.00
N GLN A 26 1.63 11.94 -2.70
CA GLN A 26 2.55 10.97 -2.10
C GLN A 26 3.58 11.60 -1.16
N VAL A 27 4.18 12.75 -1.52
CA VAL A 27 5.26 13.40 -0.77
C VAL A 27 4.77 13.84 0.60
N GLN A 28 3.67 14.60 0.61
CA GLN A 28 3.09 15.15 1.82
C GLN A 28 2.80 14.06 2.84
N ARG A 29 2.26 12.92 2.38
CA ARG A 29 1.89 11.83 3.28
C ARG A 29 3.09 11.03 3.75
N ILE A 30 4.14 10.91 2.93
CA ILE A 30 5.41 10.33 3.36
C ILE A 30 6.00 11.15 4.50
N GLU A 31 6.04 12.48 4.35
CA GLU A 31 6.60 13.37 5.36
C GLU A 31 5.79 13.39 6.66
N MET A 32 4.46 13.35 6.58
CA MET A 32 3.59 13.35 7.77
C MET A 32 3.62 12.03 8.54
N ARG A 33 3.60 10.90 7.85
CA ARG A 33 3.26 9.61 8.47
C ARG A 33 4.50 8.78 8.83
N PHE A 34 5.55 8.80 8.02
CA PHE A 34 6.76 8.00 8.27
C PHE A 34 7.52 8.37 9.56
N PRO A 35 7.56 9.63 10.02
CA PRO A 35 8.14 9.96 11.32
C PRO A 35 7.46 9.25 12.50
N GLY A 36 6.17 8.91 12.38
CA GLY A 36 5.42 8.20 13.43
C GLY A 36 5.74 6.71 13.54
N TYR A 37 6.35 6.10 12.52
CA TYR A 37 6.61 4.65 12.47
C TYR A 37 8.10 4.29 12.66
N ARG A 38 8.93 5.20 13.22
CA ARG A 38 10.40 5.09 13.26
C ARG A 38 10.98 3.80 13.87
N ILE A 39 10.22 3.04 14.65
CA ILE A 39 10.67 1.79 15.28
C ILE A 39 10.41 0.56 14.38
N SER A 40 9.47 0.64 13.41
CA SER A 40 8.94 -0.53 12.69
C SER A 40 8.95 -0.45 11.14
N ILE A 41 9.39 0.65 10.52
CA ILE A 41 9.42 0.79 9.03
C ILE A 41 10.45 -0.10 8.30
N TRP A 42 11.23 -0.90 9.03
CA TRP A 42 12.17 -1.83 8.40
C TRP A 42 11.40 -2.94 7.66
N GLY A 43 11.30 -2.83 6.33
CA GLY A 43 10.52 -3.75 5.52
C GLY A 43 10.41 -3.36 4.05
N ILE A 44 9.30 -3.75 3.43
CA ILE A 44 9.00 -3.53 2.02
C ILE A 44 8.04 -2.34 1.92
N VAL A 45 8.28 -1.44 0.98
CA VAL A 45 7.31 -0.38 0.63
C VAL A 45 6.82 -0.59 -0.79
N GLY A 46 5.50 -0.53 -0.97
CA GLY A 46 4.82 -0.69 -2.24
C GLY A 46 4.02 0.56 -2.60
N PHE A 47 4.02 0.92 -3.88
CA PHE A 47 3.24 2.02 -4.45
C PHE A 47 2.35 1.50 -5.57
N ASN A 48 1.10 1.96 -5.63
CA ASN A 48 0.17 1.65 -6.74
C ASN A 48 0.31 2.62 -7.94
N ARG A 49 1.15 3.66 -7.82
CA ARG A 49 1.46 4.66 -8.86
C ARG A 49 2.96 4.89 -8.92
N GLY A 50 3.42 5.54 -10.00
CA GLY A 50 4.84 5.82 -10.21
C GLY A 50 5.46 6.66 -9.09
N VAL A 51 6.76 6.45 -8.87
CA VAL A 51 7.55 7.16 -7.85
C VAL A 51 8.38 8.26 -8.52
N SER A 52 8.14 9.51 -8.11
CA SER A 52 8.88 10.69 -8.56
C SER A 52 10.16 10.91 -7.73
N THR A 53 11.00 11.82 -8.20
CA THR A 53 12.21 12.29 -7.51
C THR A 53 11.86 12.87 -6.14
N ASP A 54 10.78 13.64 -6.05
CA ASP A 54 10.33 14.26 -4.79
C ASP A 54 9.89 13.19 -3.79
N THR A 55 9.13 12.19 -4.23
CA THR A 55 8.76 11.03 -3.42
C THR A 55 10.02 10.31 -2.92
N ALA A 56 11.01 10.08 -3.79
CA ALA A 56 12.27 9.44 -3.42
C ALA A 56 13.09 10.24 -2.39
N ASN A 57 13.07 11.57 -2.51
CA ASN A 57 13.73 12.50 -1.59
C ASN A 57 13.04 12.55 -0.23
N ALA A 58 11.70 12.57 -0.19
CA ALA A 58 10.91 12.54 1.05
C ALA A 58 11.20 11.27 1.87
N MET A 59 11.55 10.17 1.21
CA MET A 59 11.93 8.91 1.85
C MET A 59 13.39 8.89 2.37
N LYS A 60 14.15 9.98 2.27
CA LYS A 60 15.56 10.02 2.69
C LYS A 60 15.67 9.84 4.20
N GLY A 61 16.64 9.03 4.63
CA GLY A 61 16.81 8.67 6.05
C GLY A 61 15.89 7.54 6.54
N VAL A 62 14.96 7.07 5.71
CA VAL A 62 14.14 5.88 5.98
C VAL A 62 14.74 4.66 5.26
N LEU A 63 14.90 3.56 5.99
CA LEU A 63 15.58 2.36 5.51
C LEU A 63 14.57 1.27 5.14
N PHE A 64 14.17 1.25 3.88
CA PHE A 64 13.43 0.14 3.27
C PHE A 64 14.39 -0.95 2.77
N ASP A 65 13.97 -2.21 2.89
CA ASP A 65 14.66 -3.35 2.30
C ASP A 65 14.39 -3.49 0.82
N ILE A 66 13.15 -3.23 0.40
CA ILE A 66 12.67 -3.34 -0.98
C ILE A 66 11.69 -2.19 -1.26
N ILE A 67 11.77 -1.60 -2.44
CA ILE A 67 10.82 -0.62 -2.96
C ILE A 67 10.15 -1.22 -4.21
N ILE A 68 8.83 -1.25 -4.26
CA ILE A 68 8.05 -1.78 -5.39
C ILE A 68 7.12 -0.68 -5.89
N ALA A 69 7.14 -0.41 -7.20
CA ALA A 69 6.23 0.54 -7.84
C ALA A 69 6.01 0.12 -9.30
N PRO A 70 4.95 0.58 -9.99
CA PRO A 70 4.80 0.34 -11.43
C PRO A 70 5.88 1.04 -12.26
N LEU A 71 6.36 2.20 -11.81
CA LEU A 71 7.36 3.01 -12.51
C LEU A 71 8.19 3.84 -11.53
N PHE A 72 9.42 4.17 -11.93
CA PHE A 72 10.29 5.15 -11.27
C PHE A 72 10.76 6.20 -12.28
N SER A 73 10.81 7.47 -11.87
CA SER A 73 11.57 8.46 -12.65
C SER A 73 13.06 8.11 -12.65
N LYS A 74 13.79 8.56 -13.67
CA LYS A 74 15.22 8.29 -13.79
C LYS A 74 15.98 8.84 -12.58
N GLU A 75 15.65 10.05 -12.17
CA GLU A 75 16.28 10.74 -11.05
C GLU A 75 15.89 10.09 -9.71
N ALA A 76 14.68 9.53 -9.57
CA ALA A 76 14.30 8.74 -8.40
C ALA A 76 15.17 7.48 -8.26
N LEU A 77 15.45 6.79 -9.37
CA LEU A 77 16.37 5.64 -9.37
C LEU A 77 17.80 6.06 -8.98
N GLU A 78 18.27 7.22 -9.43
CA GLU A 78 19.57 7.76 -9.00
C GLU A 78 19.63 8.00 -7.49
N VAL A 79 18.54 8.49 -6.88
CA VAL A 79 18.43 8.64 -5.42
C VAL A 79 18.48 7.27 -4.72
N PHE A 80 17.72 6.29 -5.20
CA PHE A 80 17.64 4.97 -4.56
C PHE A 80 18.91 4.13 -4.75
N THR A 81 19.58 4.24 -5.90
CA THR A 81 20.84 3.52 -6.18
C THR A 81 22.02 4.01 -5.35
N ARG A 82 21.93 5.19 -4.72
CA ARG A 82 22.92 5.69 -3.74
C ARG A 82 22.72 5.12 -2.33
N ARG A 83 21.59 4.46 -2.06
CA ARG A 83 21.30 3.88 -0.73
C ARG A 83 22.09 2.59 -0.52
N LYS A 84 22.31 2.22 0.74
CA LYS A 84 22.95 0.93 1.10
C LYS A 84 22.13 -0.27 0.62
N ARG A 85 20.80 -0.14 0.62
CA ARG A 85 19.84 -1.16 0.15
C ARG A 85 19.20 -0.67 -1.15
N LYS A 86 19.43 -1.40 -2.26
CA LYS A 86 19.12 -0.95 -3.64
C LYS A 86 18.10 -1.84 -4.37
N ARG A 87 17.33 -2.65 -3.66
CA ARG A 87 16.35 -3.56 -4.27
C ARG A 87 15.10 -2.78 -4.64
N ASN A 88 15.03 -2.35 -5.90
CA ASN A 88 13.89 -1.66 -6.48
C ASN A 88 13.30 -2.54 -7.57
N PHE A 89 12.01 -2.80 -7.53
CA PHE A 89 11.31 -3.61 -8.54
C PHE A 89 10.21 -2.81 -9.20
N SER A 90 10.21 -2.81 -10.53
CA SER A 90 9.05 -2.40 -11.30
C SER A 90 8.06 -3.56 -11.33
N SER A 91 6.81 -3.34 -10.92
CA SER A 91 5.76 -4.35 -11.03
C SER A 91 4.43 -3.69 -11.34
N ASP A 92 3.77 -4.21 -12.36
CA ASP A 92 2.37 -3.90 -12.66
C ASP A 92 1.44 -4.93 -12.01
N PRO A 93 0.14 -4.61 -11.85
CA PRO A 93 -0.87 -5.60 -11.52
C PRO A 93 -0.82 -6.75 -12.54
N ALA A 94 -0.92 -7.99 -12.04
CA ALA A 94 -1.00 -9.17 -12.90
C ALA A 94 -2.14 -9.00 -13.91
N LYS A 95 -1.94 -9.51 -15.13
CA LYS A 95 -2.94 -9.56 -16.22
C LYS A 95 -3.07 -11.02 -16.67
N GLY A 96 -4.29 -11.50 -16.87
CA GLY A 96 -4.52 -12.82 -17.45
C GLY A 96 -5.69 -13.58 -16.82
N PRO A 97 -5.95 -14.80 -17.32
CA PRO A 97 -7.13 -15.60 -16.93
C PRO A 97 -7.09 -16.07 -15.47
N LEU A 98 -5.91 -16.09 -14.84
CA LEU A 98 -5.72 -16.50 -13.44
C LEU A 98 -5.66 -15.32 -12.46
N ASN A 99 -5.92 -14.10 -12.92
CA ASN A 99 -5.84 -12.90 -12.08
C ASN A 99 -6.77 -12.88 -10.87
N ASP A 100 -7.80 -13.72 -10.89
CA ASP A 100 -8.80 -13.77 -9.84
C ASP A 100 -8.78 -15.10 -9.08
N VAL A 101 -7.69 -15.86 -9.21
CA VAL A 101 -7.53 -17.17 -8.57
C VAL A 101 -6.36 -17.12 -7.59
N MET A 102 -6.59 -17.60 -6.37
CA MET A 102 -5.59 -17.80 -5.33
C MET A 102 -5.36 -19.29 -5.11
N PHE A 103 -4.08 -19.68 -5.03
CA PHE A 103 -3.65 -21.01 -4.67
C PHE A 103 -3.05 -20.99 -3.26
N LYS A 104 -3.46 -21.93 -2.41
CA LYS A 104 -2.84 -22.15 -1.09
C LYS A 104 -2.47 -23.62 -0.94
N THR A 105 -1.17 -23.89 -0.83
CA THR A 105 -0.67 -25.25 -0.63
C THR A 105 -1.04 -25.76 0.75
N VAL A 106 -1.50 -27.01 0.82
CA VAL A 106 -1.79 -27.74 2.07
C VAL A 106 -1.12 -29.11 2.00
N SER A 107 -0.96 -29.79 3.14
CA SER A 107 -0.39 -31.13 3.17
C SER A 107 -1.18 -32.07 2.25
N GLY A 108 -0.53 -32.61 1.22
CA GLY A 108 -1.15 -33.54 0.27
C GLY A 108 -1.97 -32.91 -0.85
N GLY A 109 -2.01 -31.57 -1.00
CA GLY A 109 -2.78 -30.95 -2.08
C GLY A 109 -2.70 -29.42 -2.16
N VAL A 110 -3.69 -28.84 -2.85
CA VAL A 110 -3.81 -27.39 -3.06
C VAL A 110 -5.27 -26.97 -2.88
N LEU A 111 -5.49 -25.86 -2.18
CA LEU A 111 -6.76 -25.16 -2.16
C LEU A 111 -6.75 -24.10 -3.26
N ILE A 112 -7.83 -24.07 -4.05
CA ILE A 112 -8.03 -23.10 -5.12
C ILE A 112 -9.29 -22.33 -4.79
N GLN A 113 -9.19 -21.00 -4.73
CA GLN A 113 -10.30 -20.10 -4.44
C GLN A 113 -10.23 -18.87 -5.31
N THR A 114 -11.35 -18.16 -5.47
CA THR A 114 -11.33 -16.82 -6.05
C THR A 114 -10.69 -15.83 -5.08
N LEU A 115 -10.13 -14.74 -5.59
CA LEU A 115 -9.71 -13.64 -4.72
C LEU A 115 -10.92 -13.03 -4.02
N ASP A 116 -10.70 -12.58 -2.79
CA ASP A 116 -11.68 -11.71 -2.13
C ASP A 116 -11.58 -10.33 -2.77
N ARG A 117 -12.63 -9.97 -3.51
CA ARG A 117 -12.81 -8.67 -4.18
C ARG A 117 -13.95 -7.89 -3.51
N GLY A 118 -14.37 -8.30 -2.32
CA GLY A 118 -15.52 -7.73 -1.62
C GLY A 118 -15.44 -6.21 -1.59
N SER A 119 -16.53 -5.56 -2.02
CA SER A 119 -16.75 -4.14 -1.76
C SER A 119 -17.92 -4.04 -0.80
N GLU A 120 -17.72 -3.32 0.30
CA GLU A 120 -18.79 -3.08 1.25
C GLU A 120 -19.59 -1.85 0.80
N ASP A 121 -20.89 -2.01 0.64
CA ASP A 121 -21.80 -0.89 0.47
C ASP A 121 -22.07 -0.26 1.84
N GLN A 122 -21.46 0.90 2.10
CA GLN A 122 -21.63 1.62 3.36
C GLN A 122 -23.10 1.98 3.62
N SER A 123 -23.93 2.14 2.58
CA SER A 123 -25.36 2.41 2.78
C SER A 123 -26.10 1.23 3.43
N SER A 124 -25.53 0.02 3.36
CA SER A 124 -26.02 -1.18 4.04
C SER A 124 -25.59 -1.26 5.51
N TRP A 125 -24.67 -0.41 5.95
CA TRP A 125 -24.13 -0.46 7.32
C TRP A 125 -25.16 0.00 8.34
N LYS A 126 -25.11 -0.63 9.52
CA LYS A 126 -25.96 -0.28 10.65
C LYS A 126 -25.14 0.32 11.78
N VAL A 127 -25.47 1.57 12.17
CA VAL A 127 -24.90 2.19 13.37
C VAL A 127 -25.50 1.53 14.62
N VAL A 128 -24.66 0.83 15.38
CA VAL A 128 -25.06 0.13 16.62
C VAL A 128 -24.69 0.91 17.90
N SER A 129 -23.98 2.02 17.78
CA SER A 129 -23.62 2.93 18.88
C SER A 129 -24.71 3.98 19.14
N LYS A 130 -24.71 4.56 20.35
CA LYS A 130 -25.62 5.67 20.69
C LYS A 130 -25.33 6.96 19.90
N ARG A 131 -24.05 7.24 19.64
CA ARG A 131 -23.59 8.40 18.86
C ARG A 131 -23.33 7.95 17.42
N PRO A 132 -23.91 8.63 16.41
CA PRO A 132 -23.53 8.41 15.02
C PRO A 132 -22.14 9.01 14.73
N PRO A 133 -21.37 8.43 13.79
CA PRO A 133 -20.15 9.06 13.31
C PRO A 133 -20.44 10.41 12.65
N SER A 134 -19.53 11.36 12.77
CA SER A 134 -19.56 12.58 11.95
C SER A 134 -19.16 12.27 10.50
N ASP A 135 -19.40 13.21 9.59
CA ASP A 135 -19.01 13.06 8.17
C ASP A 135 -17.51 12.79 8.01
N SER A 136 -16.66 13.51 8.77
CA SER A 136 -15.20 13.28 8.75
C SER A 136 -14.80 11.90 9.29
N GLU A 137 -15.55 11.38 10.26
CA GLU A 137 -15.32 10.02 10.78
C GLU A 137 -15.73 8.99 9.71
N TRP A 138 -16.87 9.19 9.05
CA TRP A 138 -17.30 8.36 7.92
C TRP A 138 -16.31 8.36 6.76
N GLU A 139 -15.81 9.54 6.36
CA GLU A 139 -14.75 9.67 5.36
C GLU A 139 -13.46 8.97 5.79
N GLY A 140 -13.09 9.07 7.07
CA GLY A 140 -11.97 8.35 7.65
C GLY A 140 -12.12 6.83 7.50
N TRP A 141 -13.32 6.30 7.74
CA TRP A 141 -13.66 4.89 7.50
C TRP A 141 -13.59 4.52 6.01
N HIS A 142 -14.11 5.37 5.11
CA HIS A 142 -14.02 5.17 3.65
C HIS A 142 -12.60 5.04 3.14
N SER A 143 -11.70 5.90 3.64
CA SER A 143 -10.29 5.89 3.25
C SER A 143 -9.51 4.65 3.73
N LEU A 144 -10.06 3.88 4.68
CA LEU A 144 -9.45 2.69 5.27
C LEU A 144 -10.14 1.38 4.86
N GLY A 145 -11.43 1.42 4.51
CA GLY A 145 -12.29 0.25 4.27
C GLY A 145 -12.59 -0.05 2.79
N SER A 146 -12.03 0.69 1.84
CA SER A 146 -12.14 0.40 0.39
C SER A 146 -11.02 -0.54 -0.11
N ALA A 147 -10.55 -1.46 0.74
CA ALA A 147 -9.45 -2.38 0.46
C ALA A 147 -9.92 -3.84 0.45
#